data_AF-A0A3D1G8V3-F1
#
_entry.id   AF-A0A3D1G8V3-F1
#
_cell.length_a   1.000
_cell.length_b   1.000
_cell.length_c   1.000
_cell.angle_alpha   90.00
_cell.angle_beta   90.00
_cell.angle_gamma   90.00
#
_symmetry.space_group_name_H-M   'P 1'
#
loop_
_entity.id
_entity.type
_entity.pdbx_description
1 polymer ?
#
loop_
_entity_poly.entity_id
_entity_poly.type
_entity_poly.pdbx_seq_one_letter_code
_entity_poly.pdbx_strand_id
1 'polypeptide(L)'
;MNQTKLIRSLLVVGLLTIASACTGSDQNGNKKITLKDAFEGKFSIGVALSTDQYKGLDERATPIIKKQFNSITPENDMKWMHIHPESDVYFFDDADDFVEFGEEHDMFIIGHTLVWHSQTPRWVFEDEHGDPL
;
A
#
# COMPACT_ATOMS: atom_id res chain seq x y z
N MET A 1 -7.45 -26.57 60.79
CA MET A 1 -7.29 -26.01 59.42
C MET A 1 -7.91 -26.99 58.43
N ASN A 2 -8.95 -26.54 57.70
CA ASN A 2 -9.95 -27.39 57.02
C ASN A 2 -9.43 -28.11 55.77
N GLN A 3 -9.30 -29.43 55.84
CA GLN A 3 -9.05 -30.35 54.73
C GLN A 3 -10.11 -30.27 53.61
N THR A 4 -11.32 -29.82 53.94
CA THR A 4 -12.44 -29.66 53.00
C THR A 4 -12.29 -28.48 52.03
N LYS A 5 -11.43 -27.50 52.32
CA LYS A 5 -11.17 -26.37 51.40
C LYS A 5 -10.16 -26.72 50.30
N LEU A 6 -9.21 -27.62 50.59
CA LEU A 6 -8.18 -28.02 49.63
C LEU A 6 -8.75 -28.88 48.49
N ILE A 7 -9.67 -29.80 48.81
CA ILE A 7 -10.29 -30.71 47.83
C ILE A 7 -11.22 -29.95 46.86
N ARG A 8 -11.92 -28.90 47.34
CA ARG A 8 -12.74 -28.03 46.48
C ARG A 8 -11.90 -27.16 45.54
N SER A 9 -10.68 -26.80 45.93
CA SER A 9 -9.80 -25.98 45.08
C SER A 9 -9.16 -26.77 43.93
N LEU A 10 -8.89 -28.07 44.09
CA LEU A 10 -8.35 -28.92 43.02
C LEU A 10 -9.39 -29.33 41.97
N LEU A 11 -10.66 -29.49 42.36
CA LEU A 11 -11.75 -29.86 41.45
C LEU A 11 -12.17 -28.71 40.51
N VAL A 12 -12.03 -27.45 40.93
CA VAL A 12 -12.36 -26.28 40.10
C VAL A 12 -11.24 -25.96 39.10
N VAL A 13 -9.97 -26.23 39.43
CA VAL A 13 -8.83 -26.02 38.51
C VAL A 13 -8.77 -27.10 37.42
N GLY A 14 -9.15 -28.35 37.73
CA GLY A 14 -9.18 -29.43 36.74
C GLY A 14 -10.33 -29.34 35.73
N LEU A 15 -11.46 -28.71 36.09
CA LEU A 15 -12.57 -28.52 35.15
C LEU A 15 -12.36 -27.33 34.18
N LEU A 16 -11.52 -26.36 34.54
CA LEU A 16 -11.28 -25.19 33.68
C LEU A 16 -10.30 -25.47 32.53
N THR A 17 -9.44 -26.49 32.65
CA THR A 17 -8.44 -26.83 31.63
C THR A 17 -8.95 -27.74 30.52
N ILE A 18 -10.09 -28.44 30.71
CA ILE A 18 -10.64 -29.37 29.72
C ILE A 18 -11.57 -28.66 28.71
N ALA A 19 -12.11 -27.48 29.05
CA ALA A 19 -13.02 -26.75 28.16
C ALA A 19 -12.33 -26.01 27.00
N SER A 20 -11.00 -25.90 26.98
CA SER A 20 -10.25 -25.24 25.88
C SER A 20 -9.83 -26.19 24.74
N ALA A 21 -10.19 -27.48 24.81
CA ALA A 21 -9.76 -28.47 23.81
C ALA A 21 -10.79 -28.73 22.69
N CYS A 22 -11.95 -28.08 22.71
CA CYS A 22 -13.03 -28.30 21.74
C CYS A 22 -13.54 -26.97 21.13
N THR A 23 -12.63 -26.14 20.65
CA THR A 23 -12.94 -25.15 19.62
C THR A 23 -11.94 -25.33 18.49
N GLY A 24 -12.04 -26.47 17.83
CA GLY A 24 -11.55 -26.61 16.46
C GLY A 24 -12.35 -25.64 15.61
N SER A 25 -11.86 -24.41 15.47
CA SER A 25 -12.39 -23.49 14.48
C SER A 25 -12.10 -24.10 13.12
N ASP A 26 -13.15 -24.57 12.46
CA ASP A 26 -13.15 -24.95 11.04
C ASP A 26 -12.81 -23.69 10.23
N GLN A 27 -11.51 -23.41 10.07
CA GLN A 27 -11.02 -22.39 9.14
C GLN A 27 -10.97 -22.97 7.73
N ASN A 28 -12.09 -23.50 7.25
CA ASN A 28 -12.26 -23.91 5.86
C ASN A 28 -13.27 -23.00 5.14
N GLY A 29 -13.27 -21.71 5.51
CA GLY A 29 -13.78 -20.65 4.66
C GLY A 29 -12.72 -20.37 3.59
N ASN A 30 -13.03 -20.69 2.34
CA ASN A 30 -12.19 -20.44 1.16
C ASN A 30 -11.48 -19.07 1.25
N LYS A 31 -10.23 -19.04 1.74
CA LYS A 31 -9.45 -17.82 1.93
C LYS A 31 -9.25 -17.25 0.54
N LYS A 32 -9.99 -16.18 0.20
CA LYS A 32 -9.83 -15.49 -1.08
C LYS A 32 -8.38 -15.00 -1.18
N ILE A 33 -7.58 -15.70 -1.98
CA ILE A 33 -6.18 -15.37 -2.26
C ILE A 33 -6.17 -14.01 -2.97
N THR A 34 -5.36 -13.07 -2.49
CA THR A 34 -5.16 -11.78 -3.17
C THR A 34 -4.15 -11.93 -4.32
N LEU A 35 -4.09 -10.97 -5.23
CA LEU A 35 -3.14 -11.02 -6.33
C LEU A 35 -1.70 -11.06 -5.81
N LYS A 36 -1.32 -10.18 -4.87
CA LYS A 36 0.03 -10.22 -4.25
C LYS A 36 0.33 -11.54 -3.53
N ASP A 37 -0.64 -12.15 -2.84
CA ASP A 37 -0.43 -13.43 -2.16
C ASP A 37 -0.18 -14.57 -3.17
N ALA A 38 -0.88 -14.57 -4.30
CA ALA A 38 -0.73 -15.61 -5.32
C ALA A 38 0.67 -15.63 -5.97
N PHE A 39 1.39 -14.51 -5.91
CA PHE A 39 2.71 -14.31 -6.52
C PHE A 39 3.83 -14.08 -5.49
N GLU A 40 3.55 -14.30 -4.21
CA GLU A 40 4.53 -14.17 -3.12
C GLU A 40 5.80 -15.01 -3.41
N GLY A 41 6.97 -14.42 -3.12
CA GLY A 41 8.28 -15.04 -3.35
C GLY A 41 8.71 -15.14 -4.82
N LYS A 42 7.94 -14.62 -5.78
CA LYS A 42 8.30 -14.61 -7.21
C LYS A 42 8.60 -13.20 -7.71
N PHE A 43 7.61 -12.30 -7.62
CA PHE A 43 7.74 -10.90 -8.01
C PHE A 43 6.59 -10.08 -7.42
N SER A 44 6.76 -8.76 -7.35
CA SER A 44 5.73 -7.84 -6.89
C SER A 44 4.59 -7.71 -7.89
N ILE A 45 3.37 -7.52 -7.39
CA ILE A 45 2.18 -7.22 -8.20
C ILE A 45 1.87 -5.74 -8.03
N GLY A 46 2.06 -5.00 -9.12
CA GLY A 46 1.98 -3.54 -9.16
C GLY A 46 0.70 -2.98 -9.78
N VAL A 47 0.42 -1.71 -9.48
CA VAL A 47 -0.67 -0.92 -10.06
C VAL A 47 -0.26 0.54 -10.22
N ALA A 48 -0.71 1.20 -11.28
CA ALA A 48 -0.56 2.65 -11.43
C ALA A 48 -1.71 3.37 -10.73
N LEU A 49 -1.41 4.40 -9.95
CA LEU A 49 -2.40 5.14 -9.16
C LEU A 49 -2.58 6.57 -9.64
N SER A 50 -3.82 7.02 -9.72
CA SER A 50 -4.17 8.43 -9.88
C SER A 50 -4.14 9.18 -8.55
N THR A 51 -4.13 10.52 -8.60
CA THR A 51 -4.20 11.41 -7.43
C THR A 51 -5.32 11.05 -6.46
N ASP A 52 -6.54 10.84 -6.96
CA ASP A 52 -7.69 10.49 -6.11
C ASP A 52 -7.52 9.16 -5.39
N GLN A 53 -6.75 8.22 -5.95
CA GLN A 53 -6.58 6.89 -5.37
C GLN A 53 -5.59 6.89 -4.20
N TYR A 54 -4.43 7.55 -4.34
CA TYR A 54 -3.46 7.60 -3.25
C TYR A 54 -3.83 8.66 -2.18
N LYS A 55 -4.58 9.71 -2.54
CA LYS A 55 -5.18 10.63 -1.56
C LYS A 55 -6.44 10.08 -0.87
N GLY A 56 -6.85 8.85 -1.20
CA GLY A 56 -7.99 8.17 -0.58
C GLY A 56 -9.37 8.77 -0.91
N LEU A 57 -9.46 9.58 -1.98
CA LEU A 57 -10.71 10.18 -2.46
C LEU A 57 -11.54 9.18 -3.29
N ASP A 58 -10.93 8.16 -3.87
CA ASP A 58 -11.64 7.02 -4.48
C ASP A 58 -11.91 5.93 -3.44
N GLU A 59 -13.06 6.03 -2.77
CA GLU A 59 -13.49 5.09 -1.72
C GLU A 59 -13.67 3.65 -2.22
N ARG A 60 -13.81 3.42 -3.53
CA ARG A 60 -14.03 2.08 -4.10
C ARG A 60 -12.72 1.42 -4.51
N ALA A 61 -11.83 2.17 -5.15
CA ALA A 61 -10.55 1.64 -5.61
C ALA A 61 -9.56 1.47 -4.45
N THR A 62 -9.51 2.43 -3.51
CA THR A 62 -8.53 2.45 -2.42
C THR A 62 -8.48 1.14 -1.62
N PRO A 63 -9.61 0.55 -1.18
CA PRO A 63 -9.59 -0.75 -0.48
C PRO A 63 -9.11 -1.91 -1.36
N ILE A 64 -9.38 -1.88 -2.67
CA ILE A 64 -8.91 -2.90 -3.61
C ILE A 64 -7.39 -2.77 -3.78
N ILE A 65 -6.87 -1.54 -3.90
CA ILE A 65 -5.45 -1.27 -4.05
C ILE A 65 -4.64 -1.85 -2.88
N LYS A 66 -5.00 -1.44 -1.65
CA LYS A 66 -4.35 -1.91 -0.40
C LYS A 66 -4.39 -3.42 -0.25
N LYS A 67 -5.48 -4.05 -0.71
CA LYS A 67 -5.68 -5.49 -0.62
C LYS A 67 -4.92 -6.30 -1.67
N GLN A 68 -4.84 -5.82 -2.91
CA GLN A 68 -4.41 -6.66 -4.04
C GLN A 68 -2.93 -6.45 -4.42
N PHE A 69 -2.35 -5.28 -4.16
CA PHE A 69 -1.04 -4.90 -4.69
C PHE A 69 -0.01 -4.66 -3.58
N ASN A 70 1.28 -4.80 -3.93
CA ASN A 70 2.43 -4.53 -3.07
C ASN A 70 3.52 -3.71 -3.79
N SER A 71 3.19 -3.14 -4.95
CA SER A 71 4.01 -2.15 -5.65
C SER A 71 3.11 -1.11 -6.31
N ILE A 72 3.56 0.14 -6.36
CA ILE A 72 2.79 1.24 -6.91
C ILE A 72 3.65 2.12 -7.82
N THR A 73 2.99 2.76 -8.78
CA THR A 73 3.57 3.75 -9.70
C THR A 73 2.61 4.93 -9.80
N PRO A 74 3.05 6.19 -9.71
CA PRO A 74 2.15 7.32 -9.92
C PRO A 74 1.81 7.40 -11.41
N GLU A 75 0.53 7.56 -11.75
CA GLU A 75 0.08 7.58 -13.14
C GLU A 75 0.64 8.78 -13.91
N ASN A 76 0.70 9.95 -13.26
CA ASN A 76 1.16 11.20 -13.86
C ASN A 76 2.04 12.06 -12.96
N ASP A 77 1.84 12.03 -11.65
CA ASP A 77 2.32 13.09 -10.75
C ASP A 77 3.85 13.15 -10.58
N MET A 78 4.58 12.11 -11.02
CA MET A 78 6.06 12.13 -11.10
C MET A 78 6.62 12.30 -12.52
N LYS A 79 5.80 12.64 -13.52
CA LYS A 79 6.30 13.00 -14.85
C LYS A 79 6.87 14.41 -14.82
N TRP A 80 7.85 14.68 -15.70
CA TRP A 80 8.61 15.94 -15.70
C TRP A 80 7.70 17.18 -15.67
N MET A 81 6.65 17.24 -16.49
CA MET A 81 5.77 18.42 -16.51
C MET A 81 5.04 18.71 -15.20
N HIS A 82 4.85 17.72 -14.33
CA HIS A 82 4.25 17.90 -13.01
C HIS A 82 5.31 18.32 -11.98
N ILE A 83 6.48 17.67 -12.01
CA ILE A 83 7.57 17.94 -11.07
C ILE A 83 8.29 19.26 -11.32
N HIS A 84 8.47 19.65 -12.59
CA HIS A 84 9.30 20.79 -12.98
C HIS A 84 8.68 21.56 -14.15
N PRO A 85 7.53 22.23 -13.94
CA PRO A 85 6.72 22.83 -15.01
C PRO A 85 7.40 24.02 -15.70
N GLU A 86 8.22 24.79 -14.98
CA GLU A 86 8.97 25.97 -15.46
C GLU A 86 10.44 25.84 -15.05
N SER A 87 11.38 26.44 -15.79
CA SER A 87 12.83 26.21 -15.67
C SER A 87 13.44 26.47 -14.29
N ASP A 88 12.78 27.24 -13.44
CA ASP A 88 13.19 27.61 -12.08
C ASP A 88 12.18 27.18 -11.01
N VAL A 89 11.13 26.44 -11.38
CA VAL A 89 10.04 26.02 -10.48
C VAL A 89 9.94 24.52 -10.41
N TYR A 90 9.90 23.99 -9.18
CA TYR A 90 9.62 22.60 -8.87
C TYR A 90 8.37 22.48 -7.99
N PHE A 91 7.60 21.41 -8.20
CA PHE A 91 6.43 21.06 -7.41
C PHE A 91 6.49 19.57 -7.04
N PHE A 92 6.65 19.28 -5.75
CA PHE A 92 6.80 17.91 -5.25
C PHE A 92 5.61 17.44 -4.40
N ASP A 93 4.68 18.32 -4.01
CA ASP A 93 3.63 18.01 -3.03
C ASP A 93 2.81 16.75 -3.40
N ASP A 94 2.35 16.63 -4.66
CA ASP A 94 1.59 15.45 -5.09
C ASP A 94 2.44 14.17 -5.12
N ALA A 95 3.74 14.29 -5.41
CA ALA A 95 4.67 13.18 -5.41
C ALA A 95 5.04 12.75 -3.98
N ASP A 96 5.15 13.70 -3.06
CA ASP A 96 5.36 13.46 -1.63
C ASP A 96 4.15 12.74 -1.02
N ASP A 97 2.93 13.20 -1.30
CA ASP A 97 1.68 12.52 -0.90
C ASP A 97 1.63 11.07 -1.44
N PHE A 98 2.10 10.84 -2.68
CA PHE A 98 2.14 9.51 -3.27
C PHE A 98 3.18 8.59 -2.60
N VAL A 99 4.36 9.14 -2.27
CA VAL A 99 5.41 8.39 -1.53
C VAL A 99 4.91 8.03 -0.13
N GLU A 100 4.28 8.98 0.58
CA GLU A 100 3.71 8.76 1.91
C GLU A 100 2.68 7.62 1.89
N PHE A 101 1.77 7.59 0.90
CA PHE A 101 0.83 6.48 0.74
C PHE A 101 1.52 5.12 0.55
N GLY A 102 2.61 5.08 -0.23
CA GLY A 102 3.38 3.87 -0.46
C GLY A 102 4.08 3.38 0.80
N GLU A 103 4.68 4.29 1.56
CA GLU A 103 5.37 4.01 2.81
C GLU A 103 4.39 3.55 3.91
N GLU A 104 3.22 4.19 4.05
CA GLU A 104 2.18 3.82 5.03
C GLU A 104 1.66 2.38 4.81
N HIS A 105 1.75 1.87 3.60
CA HIS A 105 1.20 0.57 3.21
C HIS A 105 2.25 -0.48 2.81
N ASP A 106 3.52 -0.25 3.16
CA ASP A 106 4.64 -1.15 2.88
C ASP A 106 4.71 -1.57 1.39
N MET A 107 4.46 -0.62 0.49
CA MET A 107 4.44 -0.86 -0.97
C MET A 107 5.77 -0.45 -1.61
N PHE A 108 6.24 -1.26 -2.56
CA PHE A 108 7.41 -0.90 -3.37
C PHE A 108 7.07 0.20 -4.38
N ILE A 109 7.71 1.36 -4.24
CA ILE A 109 7.47 2.55 -5.07
C ILE A 109 8.34 2.52 -6.33
N ILE A 110 7.71 2.71 -7.49
CA ILE A 110 8.38 2.89 -8.77
C ILE A 110 8.17 4.33 -9.24
N GLY A 111 9.26 5.10 -9.33
CA GLY A 111 9.23 6.43 -9.92
C GLY A 111 9.03 6.37 -11.43
N HIS A 112 8.06 7.13 -11.95
CA HIS A 112 7.73 7.20 -13.36
C HIS A 112 7.43 8.66 -13.75
N THR A 113 8.32 9.37 -14.44
CA THR A 113 9.61 8.97 -15.03
C THR A 113 10.50 10.21 -15.18
N LEU A 114 11.81 10.02 -15.32
CA LEU A 114 12.77 11.13 -15.41
C LEU A 114 12.83 11.77 -16.80
N VAL A 115 12.94 10.98 -17.86
CA VAL A 115 13.11 11.48 -19.24
C VAL A 115 12.11 10.80 -20.14
N TRP A 116 11.33 11.61 -20.86
CA TRP A 116 10.33 11.13 -21.81
C TRP A 116 10.08 12.18 -22.90
N HIS A 117 9.55 11.77 -24.05
CA HIS A 117 9.20 12.71 -25.13
C HIS A 117 7.81 13.31 -24.97
N SER A 118 6.99 12.71 -24.10
CA SER A 118 5.64 13.16 -23.77
C SER A 118 5.61 13.66 -22.33
N GLN A 119 4.72 14.62 -22.04
CA GLN A 119 4.59 15.22 -20.71
C GLN A 119 5.92 15.76 -20.16
N THR A 120 6.74 16.30 -21.07
CA THR A 120 7.95 17.07 -20.78
C THR A 120 7.64 18.54 -21.04
N PRO A 121 7.98 19.46 -20.13
CA PRO A 121 7.73 20.88 -20.31
C PRO A 121 8.34 21.42 -21.60
N ARG A 122 7.68 22.43 -22.18
CA ARG A 122 8.12 23.04 -23.43
C ARG A 122 9.50 23.71 -23.31
N TRP A 123 9.78 24.32 -22.16
CA TRP A 123 11.05 25.02 -21.90
C TRP A 123 12.30 24.13 -22.03
N VAL A 124 12.14 22.80 -21.91
CA VAL A 124 13.24 21.83 -22.09
C VAL A 124 13.76 21.83 -23.54
N PHE A 125 12.92 22.28 -24.48
CA PHE A 125 13.21 22.29 -25.92
C PHE A 125 13.33 23.71 -26.49
N GLU A 126 13.45 24.73 -25.63
CA GLU A 126 13.58 26.13 -26.02
C GLU A 126 14.92 26.71 -25.54
N ASP A 127 15.43 27.70 -26.26
CA ASP A 127 16.59 28.49 -25.86
C ASP A 127 16.23 29.61 -24.87
N GLU A 128 17.20 30.48 -24.54
CA GLU A 128 17.00 31.62 -23.63
C GLU A 128 16.04 32.70 -24.16
N HIS A 129 15.66 32.64 -25.43
CA HIS A 129 14.71 33.54 -26.08
C HIS A 129 13.33 32.90 -26.28
N GLY A 130 13.17 31.61 -25.95
CA GLY A 130 11.93 30.85 -26.18
C GLY A 130 11.81 30.27 -27.59
N ASP A 131 12.88 30.34 -28.39
CA ASP A 131 12.91 29.72 -29.72
C ASP A 131 13.25 28.23 -29.60
N PRO A 132 12.73 27.36 -30.48
CA PRO A 132 13.10 25.94 -30.46
C PRO A 132 14.61 25.72 -30.61
N LEU A 133 15.16 24.82 -29.79
CA LEU A 133 16.57 24.37 -29.86
C LEU A 133 16.94 23.72 -31.21
#